data_AF-U2HK70-F1
#
_entry.id   AF-U2HK70-F1
#
_cell.length_a   1.000
_cell.length_b   1.000
_cell.length_c   1.000
_cell.angle_alpha   90.00
_cell.angle_beta   90.00
_cell.angle_gamma   90.00
#
_symmetry.space_group_name_H-M   'P 1'
#
loop_
_entity.id
_entity.type
_entity.pdbx_description
1 polymer ?
#
loop_
_entity_poly.entity_id
_entity_poly.type
_entity_poly.pdbx_seq_one_letter_code
_entity_poly.pdbx_strand_id
1 'polypeptide(L)'
;MKNLLMVVVVALLAACSHKDESVSQAPESLVGTYSALDADGKYYARLKVTQENGKYVFYEIVPFSSQPGPHQLEGDVAPLTQDTLGKIVSQKIDFPVNGLEDHYLAIVKVPVGWTWKHFTSKSGYVMIDRTGPRDVKKSDNQG
;
A
#
# COMPACT_ATOMS: atom_id res chain seq x y z
N MET A 1 35.72 -40.88 42.94
CA MET A 1 35.36 -39.45 43.15
C MET A 1 35.70 -38.73 41.85
N LYS A 2 34.79 -38.69 40.87
CA LYS A 2 33.75 -37.67 40.66
C LYS A 2 34.32 -36.43 39.95
N ASN A 3 34.18 -36.49 38.62
CA ASN A 3 33.89 -35.43 37.64
C ASN A 3 34.79 -34.20 37.58
N LEU A 4 35.34 -33.89 36.39
CA LEU A 4 34.81 -32.78 35.59
C LEU A 4 35.27 -32.86 34.12
N LEU A 5 34.29 -32.98 33.23
CA LEU A 5 34.40 -32.73 31.80
C LEU A 5 34.72 -31.25 31.53
N MET A 6 35.52 -30.96 30.50
CA MET A 6 35.33 -29.72 29.74
C MET A 6 35.46 -30.02 28.24
N VAL A 7 34.30 -30.11 27.61
CA VAL A 7 34.08 -30.19 26.16
C VAL A 7 34.05 -28.76 25.65
N VAL A 8 34.92 -28.42 24.69
CA VAL A 8 34.78 -27.21 23.86
C VAL A 8 34.69 -27.67 22.42
N VAL A 9 33.45 -27.80 21.94
CA VAL A 9 33.14 -27.97 20.51
C VAL A 9 32.88 -26.58 19.95
N VAL A 10 33.79 -26.11 19.12
CA VAL A 10 33.56 -24.95 18.24
C VAL A 10 33.94 -25.40 16.84
N ALA A 11 32.94 -25.71 16.03
CA ALA A 11 33.08 -25.77 14.59
C ALA A 11 31.76 -25.29 13.97
N LEU A 12 31.78 -24.01 13.60
CA LEU A 12 30.76 -23.35 12.81
C LEU A 12 30.64 -24.04 11.45
N LEU A 13 29.46 -24.54 11.10
CA LEU A 13 28.98 -24.74 9.73
C LEU A 13 27.45 -24.78 9.75
N ALA A 14 26.84 -23.60 9.85
CA ALA A 14 25.46 -23.37 9.40
C ALA A 14 25.53 -22.37 8.24
N ALA A 15 26.10 -22.81 7.12
CA ALA A 15 25.80 -22.25 5.82
C ALA A 15 24.49 -22.88 5.33
N CYS A 16 23.68 -22.07 4.64
CA CYS A 16 22.39 -22.40 4.04
C CYS A 16 21.18 -22.37 4.98
N SER A 17 20.58 -21.20 5.15
CA SER A 17 19.17 -20.96 4.84
C SER A 17 18.86 -19.48 5.01
N HIS A 18 17.82 -19.03 4.32
CA HIS A 18 17.40 -17.63 4.13
C HIS A 18 18.07 -16.95 2.93
N LYS A 19 17.68 -17.42 1.74
CA LYS A 19 17.26 -16.45 0.74
C LYS A 19 16.13 -15.67 1.40
N ASP A 20 16.41 -14.43 1.81
CA ASP A 20 15.39 -13.43 2.02
C ASP A 20 14.63 -13.27 0.71
N GLU A 21 13.58 -14.08 0.54
CA GLU A 21 12.41 -13.63 -0.21
C GLU A 21 11.87 -12.44 0.57
N SER A 22 12.38 -11.26 0.24
CA SER A 22 11.70 -10.00 0.47
C SER A 22 10.42 -10.01 -0.37
N VAL A 23 9.48 -10.87 0.00
CA VAL A 23 8.07 -10.65 -0.28
C VAL A 23 7.80 -9.32 0.38
N SER A 24 7.75 -8.26 -0.43
CA SER A 24 7.21 -6.99 -0.01
C SER A 24 5.76 -7.26 0.36
N GLN A 25 5.53 -7.73 1.58
CA GLN A 25 4.22 -7.71 2.21
C GLN A 25 3.85 -6.24 2.21
N ALA A 26 2.99 -5.85 1.25
CA ALA A 26 2.24 -4.63 1.44
C ALA A 26 1.64 -4.73 2.84
N PRO A 27 1.95 -3.82 3.77
CA PRO A 27 1.57 -4.01 5.15
C PRO A 27 0.04 -4.01 5.25
N GLU A 28 -0.51 -4.87 6.12
CA GLU A 28 -1.93 -4.90 6.54
C GLU A 28 -2.50 -3.49 6.79
N SER A 29 -1.63 -2.53 7.07
CA SER A 29 -1.90 -1.09 7.12
C SER A 29 -2.67 -0.49 5.93
N LEU A 30 -2.72 -1.11 4.75
CA LEU A 30 -3.45 -0.56 3.58
C LEU A 30 -4.90 -1.06 3.43
N VAL A 31 -5.31 -2.08 4.19
CA VAL A 31 -6.72 -2.52 4.21
C VAL A 31 -7.59 -1.43 4.85
N GLY A 32 -8.67 -1.02 4.18
CA GLY A 32 -9.59 -0.02 4.68
C GLY A 32 -10.30 0.77 3.58
N THR A 33 -11.14 1.72 3.99
CA THR A 33 -11.87 2.61 3.09
C THR A 33 -11.19 3.97 3.04
N TYR A 34 -10.97 4.48 1.83
CA TYR A 34 -10.31 5.74 1.54
C TYR A 34 -11.33 6.72 0.98
N SER A 35 -11.37 7.90 1.59
CA SER A 35 -12.30 8.97 1.25
C SER A 35 -11.58 10.12 0.57
N ALA A 36 -12.18 10.64 -0.50
CA ALA A 36 -11.71 11.84 -1.20
C ALA A 36 -12.62 13.02 -0.84
N LEU A 37 -12.09 14.24 -0.98
CA LEU A 37 -12.90 15.46 -0.92
C LEU A 37 -13.60 15.69 -2.26
N ASP A 38 -14.89 16.03 -2.21
CA ASP A 38 -15.61 16.57 -3.37
C ASP A 38 -15.37 18.07 -3.54
N ALA A 39 -15.99 18.64 -4.58
CA ALA A 39 -15.90 20.07 -4.88
C ALA A 39 -16.55 20.96 -3.78
N ASP A 40 -17.47 20.41 -2.98
CA ASP A 40 -18.13 21.08 -1.86
C ASP A 40 -17.37 20.93 -0.54
N GLY A 41 -16.20 20.26 -0.55
CA GLY A 41 -15.38 20.02 0.63
C GLY A 41 -15.91 18.91 1.55
N LYS A 42 -16.83 18.06 1.08
CA LYS A 42 -17.32 16.89 1.83
C LYS A 42 -16.51 15.66 1.47
N TYR A 43 -16.27 14.81 2.47
CA TYR A 43 -15.64 13.53 2.25
C TYR A 43 -16.65 12.52 1.72
N TYR A 44 -16.29 11.81 0.66
CA TYR A 44 -17.02 10.65 0.16
C TYR A 44 -16.06 9.47 0.02
N ALA A 45 -16.55 8.28 0.35
CA ALA A 45 -15.78 7.06 0.15
C ALA A 45 -15.51 6.86 -1.35
N ARG A 46 -14.25 6.58 -1.71
CA ARG A 46 -13.80 6.50 -3.09
C ARG A 46 -13.20 5.14 -3.45
N LEU A 47 -12.43 4.57 -2.54
CA LEU A 47 -11.75 3.29 -2.73
C LEU A 47 -11.88 2.48 -1.45
N LYS A 48 -12.22 1.20 -1.55
CA LYS A 48 -12.08 0.25 -0.45
C LYS A 48 -11.06 -0.80 -0.85
N VAL A 49 -10.13 -1.06 0.06
CA VAL A 49 -9.11 -2.11 -0.08
C VAL A 49 -9.44 -3.20 0.94
N THR A 50 -9.65 -4.41 0.47
CA THR A 50 -9.84 -5.61 1.30
C THR A 50 -8.73 -6.61 1.06
N GLN A 51 -8.68 -7.64 1.90
CA GLN A 51 -7.88 -8.82 1.66
C GLN A 51 -8.81 -10.04 1.65
N GLU A 52 -8.79 -10.79 0.56
CA GLU A 52 -9.66 -11.93 0.30
C GLU A 52 -8.79 -13.11 -0.15
N ASN A 53 -8.86 -14.23 0.56
CA ASN A 53 -8.04 -15.42 0.28
C ASN A 53 -6.54 -15.11 0.18
N GLY A 54 -6.05 -14.19 1.03
CA GLY A 54 -4.66 -13.75 1.04
C GLY A 54 -4.26 -12.75 -0.05
N LYS A 55 -5.18 -12.38 -0.96
CA LYS A 55 -4.94 -11.41 -2.03
C LYS A 55 -5.62 -10.07 -1.72
N TYR A 56 -5.01 -8.98 -2.16
CA TYR A 56 -5.67 -7.68 -2.08
C TYR A 56 -6.73 -7.54 -3.16
N VAL A 57 -7.82 -6.86 -2.83
CA VAL A 57 -8.91 -6.54 -3.75
C VAL A 57 -9.26 -5.07 -3.62
N PHE A 58 -9.40 -4.39 -4.76
CA PHE A 58 -9.88 -3.02 -4.83
C PHE A 58 -11.35 -2.98 -5.17
N TYR A 59 -12.07 -2.11 -4.46
CA TYR A 59 -13.44 -1.76 -4.74
C TYR A 59 -13.52 -0.26 -4.98
N GLU A 60 -13.89 0.13 -6.20
CA GLU A 60 -14.19 1.52 -6.51
C GLU A 60 -15.58 1.87 -6.00
N ILE A 61 -15.69 3.00 -5.28
CA ILE A 61 -16.97 3.53 -4.83
C ILE A 61 -17.30 4.73 -5.71
N VAL A 62 -18.35 4.59 -6.53
CA VAL A 62 -18.82 5.64 -7.43
C VAL A 62 -20.12 6.22 -6.86
N PRO A 63 -20.06 7.39 -6.16
CA PRO A 63 -21.22 7.92 -5.45
C PRO A 63 -22.37 8.36 -6.37
N PHE A 64 -22.11 8.64 -7.65
CA PHE A 64 -23.09 9.18 -8.60
C PHE A 64 -23.40 8.23 -9.78
N SER A 65 -23.18 6.92 -9.60
CA SER A 65 -23.53 5.92 -10.62
C SER A 65 -24.98 5.45 -10.48
N SER A 66 -25.52 4.84 -11.56
CA SER A 66 -26.86 4.20 -11.54
C SER A 66 -26.95 3.01 -10.58
N GLN A 67 -25.81 2.51 -10.09
CA GLN A 67 -25.70 1.46 -9.08
C GLN A 67 -24.74 1.93 -7.98
N PRO A 68 -25.18 2.76 -7.03
CA PRO A 68 -24.32 3.25 -5.97
C PRO A 68 -23.85 2.10 -5.07
N GLY A 69 -22.55 2.05 -4.79
CA GLY A 69 -21.95 1.01 -3.96
C GLY A 69 -20.49 0.73 -4.33
N PRO A 70 -19.83 -0.17 -3.58
CA PRO A 70 -18.51 -0.67 -3.93
C PRO A 70 -18.62 -1.62 -5.13
N HIS A 71 -17.89 -1.31 -6.20
CA HIS A 71 -17.71 -2.15 -7.38
C HIS A 71 -16.31 -2.72 -7.36
N GLN A 72 -16.21 -4.04 -7.38
CA GLN A 72 -14.89 -4.69 -7.44
C GLN A 72 -14.21 -4.33 -8.77
N LEU A 73 -12.95 -3.89 -8.69
CA LEU A 73 -12.11 -3.69 -9.87
C LEU A 73 -11.55 -5.04 -10.30
N GLU A 74 -11.73 -5.38 -11.58
CA GLU A 74 -11.18 -6.60 -12.18
C GLU A 74 -9.68 -6.39 -12.45
N GLY A 75 -8.83 -6.73 -11.47
CA GLY A 75 -7.38 -6.60 -11.60
C GLY A 75 -6.62 -7.37 -10.52
N ASP A 76 -5.44 -7.87 -10.87
CA ASP A 76 -4.51 -8.42 -9.90
C ASP A 76 -3.82 -7.27 -9.16
N VAL A 77 -4.20 -7.07 -7.90
CA VAL A 77 -3.60 -6.06 -7.04
C VAL A 77 -2.24 -6.55 -6.54
N ALA A 78 -1.19 -5.76 -6.78
CA ALA A 78 0.19 -6.04 -6.41
C ALA A 78 0.78 -4.93 -5.53
N PRO A 79 1.85 -5.21 -4.75
CA PRO A 79 2.61 -4.18 -4.07
C PRO A 79 3.19 -3.15 -5.04
N LEU A 80 2.97 -1.87 -4.76
CA LEU A 80 3.56 -0.78 -5.52
C LEU A 80 5.04 -0.64 -5.19
N THR A 81 5.88 -0.64 -6.23
CA THR A 81 7.34 -0.46 -6.05
C THR A 81 7.76 1.01 -6.14
N GLN A 82 8.94 1.32 -5.59
CA GLN A 82 9.56 2.64 -5.70
C GLN A 82 9.81 3.05 -7.16
N ASP A 83 10.26 2.11 -7.98
CA ASP A 83 10.49 2.32 -9.41
C ASP A 83 9.19 2.56 -10.17
N THR A 84 8.13 1.79 -9.86
CA THR A 84 6.82 1.98 -10.50
C THR A 84 6.25 3.34 -10.13
N LEU A 85 6.26 3.70 -8.84
CA LEU A 85 5.82 5.03 -8.39
C LEU A 85 6.63 6.12 -9.10
N GLY A 86 7.95 5.99 -9.15
CA GLY A 86 8.81 6.96 -9.82
C GLY A 86 8.49 7.15 -11.31
N LYS A 87 8.10 6.08 -12.01
CA LYS A 87 7.61 6.14 -13.39
C LYS A 87 6.26 6.86 -13.48
N ILE A 88 5.29 6.50 -12.63
CA ILE A 88 3.95 7.12 -12.58
C ILE A 88 4.06 8.63 -12.41
N VAL A 89 4.88 9.09 -11.47
CA VAL A 89 5.04 10.52 -11.15
C VAL A 89 6.18 11.19 -11.93
N SER A 90 6.90 10.46 -12.76
CA SER A 90 8.05 10.97 -13.53
C SER A 90 9.06 11.73 -12.66
N GLN A 91 9.32 11.23 -11.45
CA GLN A 91 10.31 11.79 -10.53
C GLN A 91 10.99 10.67 -9.74
N LYS A 92 12.21 10.93 -9.27
CA LYS A 92 12.89 10.00 -8.36
C LYS A 92 12.15 9.99 -7.02
N ILE A 93 11.89 8.79 -6.50
CA ILE A 93 11.38 8.60 -5.15
C ILE A 93 12.56 8.31 -4.23
N ASP A 94 12.62 8.98 -3.09
CA ASP A 94 13.70 8.92 -2.10
C ASP A 94 13.21 8.51 -0.70
N PHE A 95 11.96 8.04 -0.60
CA PHE A 95 11.36 7.51 0.61
C PHE A 95 10.88 6.06 0.40
N PRO A 96 10.75 5.27 1.48
CA PRO A 96 10.19 3.92 1.39
C PRO A 96 8.75 3.95 0.85
N VAL A 97 8.48 3.18 -0.21
CA VAL A 97 7.13 3.05 -0.77
C VAL A 97 6.36 1.95 -0.04
N ASN A 98 5.19 2.34 0.45
CA ASN A 98 4.18 1.43 1.00
C ASN A 98 2.88 1.71 0.24
N GLY A 99 2.60 0.89 -0.77
CA GLY A 99 1.43 1.06 -1.62
C GLY A 99 0.99 -0.24 -2.28
N LEU A 100 -0.17 -0.18 -2.91
CA LEU A 100 -0.74 -1.22 -3.76
C LEU A 100 -1.08 -0.59 -5.11
N GLU A 101 -0.99 -1.37 -6.18
CA GLU A 101 -1.39 -0.98 -7.52
C GLU A 101 -2.11 -2.11 -8.25
N ASP A 102 -2.96 -1.73 -9.19
CA ASP A 102 -3.43 -2.59 -10.27
C ASP A 102 -3.30 -1.84 -11.60
N HIS A 103 -3.93 -2.34 -12.67
CA HIS A 103 -3.94 -1.68 -13.97
C HIS A 103 -4.70 -0.33 -13.99
N TYR A 104 -5.61 -0.08 -13.05
CA TYR A 104 -6.49 1.09 -13.05
C TYR A 104 -6.01 2.20 -12.13
N LEU A 105 -5.46 1.86 -10.96
CA LEU A 105 -5.05 2.81 -9.95
C LEU A 105 -3.94 2.29 -9.04
N ALA A 106 -3.33 3.21 -8.30
CA ALA A 106 -2.45 2.94 -7.18
C ALA A 106 -2.96 3.66 -5.92
N ILE A 107 -2.77 3.06 -4.75
CA ILE A 107 -2.94 3.69 -3.44
C ILE A 107 -1.62 3.57 -2.69
N VAL A 108 -1.07 4.69 -2.24
CA VAL A 108 0.27 4.73 -1.65
C VAL A 108 0.33 5.66 -0.46
N LYS A 109 1.05 5.24 0.57
CA LYS A 109 1.45 6.08 1.70
C LYS A 109 2.70 6.88 1.32
N VAL A 110 2.64 8.19 1.49
CA VAL A 110 3.72 9.14 1.22
C VAL A 110 3.97 10.02 2.45
N PRO A 111 5.12 10.73 2.54
CA PRO A 111 5.30 11.73 3.57
C PRO A 111 4.22 12.81 3.52
N VAL A 112 3.70 13.24 4.68
CA VAL A 112 2.80 14.39 4.74
C VAL A 112 3.53 15.63 4.22
N GLY A 113 2.89 16.37 3.33
CA GLY A 113 3.51 17.51 2.64
C GLY A 113 4.32 17.11 1.40
N TRP A 114 4.38 15.82 1.02
CA TRP A 114 4.97 15.41 -0.24
C TRP A 114 4.27 16.10 -1.41
N THR A 115 5.07 16.61 -2.35
CA THR A 115 4.60 17.40 -3.49
C THR A 115 4.92 16.72 -4.81
N TRP A 116 4.05 16.92 -5.78
CA TRP A 116 4.29 16.57 -7.17
C TRP A 116 3.53 17.52 -8.08
N LYS A 117 4.24 18.29 -8.92
CA LYS A 117 3.66 19.39 -9.72
C LYS A 117 2.85 20.34 -8.83
N HIS A 118 1.55 20.45 -9.05
CA HIS A 118 0.63 21.30 -8.26
C HIS A 118 -0.08 20.53 -7.13
N PHE A 119 0.21 19.23 -6.97
CA PHE A 119 -0.36 18.40 -5.92
C PHE A 119 0.49 18.45 -4.64
N THR A 120 -0.16 18.47 -3.49
CA THR A 120 0.48 18.31 -2.17
C THR A 120 -0.36 17.38 -1.31
N SER A 121 0.22 16.28 -0.85
CA SER A 121 -0.49 15.38 0.07
C SER A 121 -0.62 16.03 1.44
N LYS A 122 -1.84 16.04 1.99
CA LYS A 122 -2.13 16.55 3.34
C LYS A 122 -2.40 15.40 4.32
N SER A 123 -2.90 14.27 3.83
CA SER A 123 -3.20 13.10 4.65
C SER A 123 -2.04 12.11 4.78
N GLY A 124 -1.09 12.14 3.84
CA GLY A 124 -0.06 11.11 3.70
C GLY A 124 -0.55 9.84 2.97
N TYR A 125 -1.77 9.83 2.42
CA TYR A 125 -2.25 8.78 1.52
C TYR A 125 -2.68 9.39 0.19
N VAL A 126 -2.18 8.82 -0.90
CA VAL A 126 -2.43 9.30 -2.26
C VAL A 126 -2.98 8.17 -3.10
N MET A 127 -4.15 8.39 -3.70
CA MET A 127 -4.67 7.56 -4.77
C MET A 127 -4.24 8.16 -6.11
N ILE A 128 -3.71 7.36 -7.02
CA ILE A 128 -3.28 7.80 -8.35
C ILE A 128 -4.02 6.97 -9.38
N ASP A 129 -4.78 7.61 -10.25
CA ASP A 129 -5.44 6.98 -11.39
C ASP A 129 -5.16 7.77 -12.67
N ARG A 130 -5.85 7.43 -13.76
CA ARG A 130 -5.70 8.10 -15.07
C ARG A 130 -5.98 9.61 -15.05
N THR A 131 -6.71 10.11 -14.06
CA THR A 131 -6.99 11.54 -13.89
C THR A 131 -5.95 12.27 -13.06
N GLY A 132 -5.00 11.54 -12.47
CA GLY A 132 -3.91 12.08 -11.66
C GLY A 132 -4.03 11.74 -10.17
N PRO A 133 -3.32 12.48 -9.32
CA PRO A 133 -3.18 12.19 -7.90
C PRO A 133 -4.36 12.80 -7.14
N ARG A 134 -4.87 12.08 -6.14
CA ARG A 134 -5.85 12.58 -5.18
C ARG A 134 -5.36 12.30 -3.76
N ASP A 135 -5.43 13.33 -2.92
CA ASP A 135 -5.22 13.17 -1.49
C ASP A 135 -6.45 12.49 -0.92
N VAL A 136 -6.25 11.35 -0.26
CA VAL A 136 -7.34 10.58 0.32
C VAL A 136 -7.10 10.40 1.80
N LYS A 137 -8.16 10.32 2.59
CA LYS A 137 -8.06 9.97 4.01
C LYS A 137 -8.50 8.53 4.19
N LYS A 138 -7.66 7.73 4.85
CA LYS A 138 -8.10 6.44 5.35
C LYS A 138 -9.17 6.69 6.43
N SER A 139 -10.32 6.07 6.29
CA SER A 139 -11.41 6.15 7.25
C SER A 139 -11.19 5.08 8.32
N ASP A 140 -11.33 5.46 9.59
CA ASP A 140 -11.13 4.53 10.71
C ASP A 140 -12.33 3.59 10.94
N ASN A 141 -13.43 3.76 10.19
CA ASN A 141 -14.61 2.92 10.34
C ASN A 141 -14.38 1.53 9.73
N GLN A 142 -13.97 0.60 10.58
CA GLN A 142 -14.28 -0.82 10.44
C GLN A 142 -15.78 -1.01 10.73
N GLY A 143 -16.62 -0.69 9.74
CA GLY A 143 -18.05 -1.00 9.75
C GLY A 143 -18.31 -2.36 9.15
#